data_AF-A0A7S2N0Q5-F1
#
_entry.id   AF-A0A7S2N0Q5-F1
#
_cell.length_a   1.000
_cell.length_b   1.000
_cell.length_c   1.000
_cell.angle_alpha   90.00
_cell.angle_beta   90.00
_cell.angle_gamma   90.00
#
_symmetry.space_group_name_H-M   'P 1'
#
loop_
_entity.id
_entity.type
_entity.pdbx_description
1 polymer ?
#
loop_
_entity_poly.entity_id
_entity_poly.type
_entity_poly.pdbx_seq_one_letter_code
_entity_poly.pdbx_strand_id
1 'polypeptide(L)'
;NNFDYNGFSGLYRDRDDPLVRADVYFYLHDSTKVGKSFPQVFPTLKDNFHLGEARLPGGANSNIYHFSHAVVERYKRNYDINLTKGEAVNLELGGVNAWVRGTRHIGHFAKKVVWLRARQGRGSADVYGTGVKRTIWWYPDYDIYKYILWGSFGDIGGDGKLRPNFR
;
A
#
# COMPACT_ATOMS: atom_id res chain seq x y z
N ASN A 1 11.41 9.83 6.32
CA ASN A 1 9.97 10.17 6.21
C ASN A 1 9.30 9.16 5.29
N ASN A 2 8.09 8.73 5.65
CA ASN A 2 7.22 7.92 4.82
C ASN A 2 6.17 8.84 4.19
N PHE A 3 6.17 8.93 2.87
CA PHE A 3 5.18 9.72 2.13
C PHE A 3 4.01 8.87 1.62
N ASP A 4 4.04 7.56 1.83
CA ASP A 4 3.00 6.64 1.37
C ASP A 4 1.64 7.01 1.98
N TYR A 5 1.58 7.36 3.27
CA TYR A 5 0.30 7.71 3.90
C TYR A 5 -0.27 9.07 3.44
N ASN A 6 0.53 9.93 2.80
CA ASN A 6 0.03 11.20 2.25
C ASN A 6 -1.02 10.96 1.14
N GLY A 7 -0.94 9.82 0.46
CA GLY A 7 -1.95 9.40 -0.51
C GLY A 7 -3.34 9.30 0.12
N PHE A 8 -3.44 8.82 1.37
CA PHE A 8 -4.72 8.73 2.08
C PHE A 8 -5.25 10.09 2.55
N SER A 9 -4.36 11.01 2.94
CA SER A 9 -4.75 12.39 3.22
C SER A 9 -5.29 13.09 1.98
N GLY A 10 -4.61 12.95 0.84
CA GLY A 10 -5.10 13.44 -0.44
C GLY A 10 -6.44 12.82 -0.81
N LEU A 11 -6.54 11.50 -0.71
CA LEU A 11 -7.79 10.78 -0.98
C LEU A 11 -8.94 11.28 -0.11
N TYR A 12 -8.76 11.47 1.19
CA TYR A 12 -9.85 11.96 2.04
C TYR A 12 -10.24 13.41 1.69
N ARG A 13 -9.28 14.27 1.40
CA ARG A 13 -9.56 15.65 1.01
C ARG A 13 -10.37 15.71 -0.28
N ASP A 14 -10.00 14.89 -1.26
CA ASP A 14 -10.50 14.98 -2.63
C ASP A 14 -11.58 13.90 -2.93
N ARG A 15 -12.06 13.16 -1.91
CA ARG A 15 -13.00 12.01 -2.07
C ARG A 15 -14.33 12.34 -2.73
N ASP A 16 -14.76 13.60 -2.64
CA ASP A 16 -16.01 14.09 -3.22
C ASP A 16 -15.83 14.58 -4.67
N ASP A 17 -14.59 14.68 -5.17
CA ASP A 17 -14.29 15.03 -6.56
C ASP A 17 -14.78 13.92 -7.51
N PRO A 18 -15.56 14.24 -8.57
CA PRO A 18 -16.05 13.25 -9.52
C PRO A 18 -14.98 12.36 -10.17
N LEU A 19 -13.73 12.84 -10.28
CA LEU A 19 -12.61 12.09 -10.85
C LEU A 19 -11.94 11.16 -9.84
N VAL A 20 -12.17 11.37 -8.54
CA VAL A 20 -11.58 10.58 -7.45
C VAL A 20 -12.63 9.68 -6.79
N ARG A 21 -13.90 10.05 -6.83
CA ARG A 21 -14.99 9.32 -6.17
C ARG A 21 -15.14 7.91 -6.75
N ALA A 22 -15.05 6.89 -5.89
CA ALA A 22 -15.24 5.49 -6.23
C ALA A 22 -15.85 4.73 -5.05
N ASP A 23 -16.59 3.65 -5.30
CA ASP A 23 -17.15 2.80 -4.23
C ASP A 23 -16.05 2.03 -3.48
N VAL A 24 -15.00 1.66 -4.22
CA VAL A 24 -13.86 0.88 -3.74
C VAL A 24 -12.57 1.49 -4.26
N TYR A 25 -11.58 1.63 -3.38
CA TYR A 25 -10.26 2.12 -3.70
C TYR A 25 -9.26 0.98 -3.63
N PHE A 26 -8.39 0.87 -4.65
CA PHE A 26 -7.26 -0.05 -4.65
C PHE A 26 -5.97 0.75 -4.49
N TYR A 27 -5.26 0.54 -3.38
CA TYR A 27 -4.02 1.24 -3.08
C TYR A 27 -2.80 0.42 -3.55
N LEU A 28 -1.92 1.08 -4.32
CA LEU A 28 -0.73 0.48 -4.91
C LEU A 28 0.44 1.46 -4.84
N HIS A 29 1.66 0.93 -4.77
CA HIS A 29 2.89 1.74 -4.79
C HIS A 29 3.58 1.72 -6.16
N ASP A 30 4.40 2.76 -6.37
CA ASP A 30 5.24 3.04 -7.54
C ASP A 30 6.19 1.91 -8.00
N SER A 31 6.60 1.03 -7.10
CA SER A 31 7.60 -0.03 -7.33
C SER A 31 6.96 -1.41 -7.46
N THR A 32 5.92 -1.49 -8.30
CA THR A 32 5.14 -2.71 -8.53
C THR A 32 5.01 -3.06 -9.99
N LYS A 33 4.80 -4.36 -10.27
CA LYS A 33 4.43 -4.89 -11.57
C LYS A 33 3.15 -5.71 -11.40
N VAL A 34 2.16 -5.46 -12.24
CA VAL A 34 0.96 -6.27 -12.31
C VAL A 34 1.19 -7.48 -13.21
N GLY A 35 0.71 -8.63 -12.77
CA GLY A 35 0.69 -9.87 -13.53
C GLY A 35 -0.51 -9.93 -14.47
N LYS A 36 -0.63 -11.05 -15.19
CA LYS A 36 -1.66 -11.23 -16.22
C LYS A 36 -3.07 -11.30 -15.64
N SER A 37 -3.20 -11.73 -14.39
CA SER A 37 -4.50 -11.97 -13.75
C SER A 37 -5.03 -10.74 -13.01
N PHE A 38 -4.23 -9.68 -12.84
CA PHE A 38 -4.62 -8.48 -12.10
C PHE A 38 -5.94 -7.85 -12.58
N PRO A 39 -6.25 -7.75 -13.88
CA PRO A 39 -7.53 -7.19 -14.32
C PRO A 39 -8.77 -7.94 -13.79
N GLN A 40 -8.64 -9.22 -13.43
CA GLN A 40 -9.73 -10.03 -12.88
C GLN A 40 -10.10 -9.64 -11.44
N VAL A 41 -9.26 -8.82 -10.78
CA VAL A 41 -9.56 -8.26 -9.46
C VAL A 41 -10.78 -7.35 -9.55
N PHE A 42 -10.88 -6.48 -10.57
CA PHE A 42 -11.92 -5.44 -10.61
C PHE A 42 -13.36 -5.98 -10.68
N PRO A 43 -13.71 -6.98 -11.50
CA PRO A 43 -15.03 -7.60 -11.45
C PRO A 43 -15.33 -8.18 -10.06
N THR A 44 -14.34 -8.83 -9.45
CA THR A 44 -14.48 -9.42 -8.10
C THR A 44 -14.76 -8.34 -7.04
N LEU A 45 -14.17 -7.15 -7.18
CA LEU A 45 -14.44 -6.02 -6.30
C LEU A 45 -15.85 -5.46 -6.50
N LYS A 46 -16.29 -5.34 -7.75
CA LYS A 46 -17.62 -4.81 -8.05
C LYS A 46 -18.73 -5.65 -7.43
N ASP A 47 -18.61 -6.98 -7.50
CA ASP A 47 -19.72 -7.87 -7.15
C ASP A 47 -19.72 -8.30 -5.68
N ASN A 48 -18.55 -8.31 -5.02
CA ASN A 48 -18.40 -8.93 -3.70
C ASN A 48 -17.87 -7.99 -2.61
N PHE A 49 -17.78 -6.68 -2.84
CA PHE A 49 -17.23 -5.75 -1.86
C PHE A 49 -18.31 -5.02 -1.06
N HIS A 50 -18.24 -5.09 0.27
CA HIS A 50 -19.24 -4.48 1.14
C HIS A 50 -18.86 -3.07 1.62
N LEU A 51 -19.87 -2.24 1.86
CA LEU A 51 -19.67 -0.90 2.42
C LEU A 51 -19.08 -0.99 3.83
N GLY A 52 -17.95 -0.31 4.04
CA GLY A 52 -17.18 -0.34 5.27
C GLY A 52 -16.20 -1.51 5.38
N GLU A 53 -16.01 -2.31 4.34
CA GLU A 53 -15.02 -3.38 4.29
C GLU A 53 -13.62 -2.84 3.93
N ALA A 54 -12.58 -3.52 4.41
CA ALA A 54 -11.21 -3.46 3.92
C ALA A 54 -10.67 -4.89 3.73
N ARG A 55 -9.93 -5.15 2.65
CA ARG A 55 -9.24 -6.43 2.44
C ARG A 55 -7.74 -6.25 2.47
N LEU A 56 -7.11 -6.91 3.44
CA LEU A 56 -5.72 -6.69 3.78
C LEU A 56 -4.94 -8.00 3.62
N PRO A 57 -3.79 -8.02 2.93
CA PRO A 57 -2.86 -9.15 3.02
C PRO A 57 -2.43 -9.35 4.46
N GLY A 58 -2.34 -10.62 4.89
CA GLY A 58 -1.79 -10.95 6.20
C GLY A 58 -0.31 -10.56 6.34
N GLY A 59 0.07 -10.10 7.54
CA GLY A 59 1.43 -9.67 7.86
C GLY A 59 1.81 -8.36 7.16
N ALA A 60 3.10 -8.21 6.82
CA ALA A 60 3.58 -7.07 6.06
C ALA A 60 2.98 -7.08 4.64
N ASN A 61 2.22 -6.04 4.31
CA ASN A 61 1.46 -5.87 3.07
C ASN A 61 1.91 -4.70 2.20
N SER A 62 2.87 -3.87 2.65
CA SER A 62 3.34 -2.66 1.97
C SER A 62 2.18 -1.81 1.44
N ASN A 63 1.16 -1.65 2.26
CA ASN A 63 -0.11 -1.01 1.97
C ASN A 63 -0.84 -1.46 0.69
N ILE A 64 -0.48 -2.59 0.08
CA ILE A 64 -1.15 -3.09 -1.13
C ILE A 64 -2.45 -3.80 -0.72
N TYR A 65 -3.54 -3.05 -0.76
CA TYR A 65 -4.86 -3.50 -0.34
C TYR A 65 -5.95 -2.66 -0.98
N HIS A 66 -7.20 -3.04 -0.74
CA HIS A 66 -8.35 -2.25 -1.18
C HIS A 66 -9.40 -2.13 -0.06
N PHE A 67 -10.13 -1.02 -0.09
CA PHE A 67 -11.07 -0.63 0.95
C PHE A 67 -12.21 0.20 0.35
N SER A 68 -13.37 0.17 1.00
CA SER A 68 -14.54 0.93 0.55
C SER A 68 -14.40 2.42 0.84
N HIS A 69 -15.16 3.23 0.09
CA HIS A 69 -15.36 4.64 0.36
C HIS A 69 -15.77 4.94 1.82
N ALA A 70 -16.62 4.13 2.44
CA ALA A 70 -17.00 4.33 3.84
C ALA A 70 -15.84 4.17 4.84
N VAL A 71 -14.73 3.52 4.46
CA VAL A 71 -13.49 3.52 5.27
C VAL A 71 -12.80 4.87 5.18
N VAL A 72 -12.82 5.50 3.99
CA VAL A 72 -12.30 6.87 3.75
C VAL A 72 -12.99 7.88 4.65
N GLU A 73 -14.32 7.88 4.65
CA GLU A 73 -15.13 8.78 5.50
C GLU A 73 -14.84 8.65 7.00
N ARG A 74 -14.39 7.47 7.44
CA ARG A 74 -14.14 7.18 8.85
C ARG A 74 -12.75 7.56 9.31
N TYR A 75 -11.72 7.32 8.49
CA TYR A 75 -10.35 7.65 8.90
C TYR A 75 -10.10 9.16 8.89
N LYS A 76 -10.82 9.93 8.08
CA LYS A 76 -10.74 11.39 8.04
C LYS A 76 -9.30 11.90 7.87
N ARG A 77 -8.83 12.68 8.85
CA ARG A 77 -7.49 13.30 8.88
C ARG A 77 -6.44 12.44 9.59
N ASN A 78 -6.72 11.15 9.82
CA ASN A 78 -5.82 10.23 10.54
C ASN A 78 -4.41 10.17 9.94
N TYR A 79 -4.26 10.40 8.64
CA TYR A 79 -2.99 10.31 7.92
C TYR A 79 -2.32 11.65 7.63
N ASP A 80 -2.81 12.77 8.19
CA ASP A 80 -2.22 14.11 8.02
C ASP A 80 -0.86 14.29 8.74
N ILE A 81 -0.34 13.21 9.34
CA ILE A 81 0.91 13.18 10.09
C ILE A 81 1.96 12.44 9.25
N ASN A 82 3.08 13.11 9.00
CA ASN A 82 4.21 12.50 8.31
C ASN A 82 4.95 11.56 9.27
N LEU A 83 4.70 10.26 9.13
CA LEU A 83 5.39 9.22 9.88
C LEU A 83 6.82 9.00 9.35
N THR A 84 7.74 8.57 10.19
CA THR A 84 9.01 8.00 9.73
C THR A 84 8.78 6.66 9.04
N LYS A 85 9.78 6.16 8.30
CA LYS A 85 9.69 4.82 7.68
C LYS A 85 9.50 3.72 8.74
N GLY A 86 10.23 3.80 9.85
CA GLY A 86 10.09 2.84 10.95
C GLY A 86 8.72 2.89 11.62
N GLU A 87 8.21 4.10 11.88
CA GLU A 87 6.86 4.30 12.43
C GLU A 87 5.77 3.73 11.52
N ALA A 88 5.89 3.95 10.22
CA ALA A 88 4.99 3.39 9.23
C ALA A 88 5.00 1.86 9.19
N VAL A 89 6.19 1.25 9.28
CA VAL A 89 6.35 -0.20 9.37
C VAL A 89 5.73 -0.72 10.67
N ASN A 90 5.91 -0.03 11.78
CA ASN A 90 5.28 -0.41 13.06
C ASN A 90 3.74 -0.35 12.98
N LEU A 91 3.20 0.64 12.25
CA LEU A 91 1.76 0.73 12.02
C LEU A 91 1.24 -0.46 11.20
N GLU A 92 1.97 -0.87 10.17
CA GLU A 92 1.63 -2.02 9.32
C GLU A 92 1.73 -3.35 10.07
N LEU A 93 2.85 -3.58 10.79
CA LEU A 93 3.11 -4.82 11.51
C LEU A 93 2.26 -4.97 12.77
N GLY A 94 1.85 -3.88 13.41
CA GLY A 94 0.97 -3.91 14.58
C GLY A 94 -0.50 -4.27 14.24
N GLY A 95 -0.83 -4.38 12.96
CA GLY A 95 -2.16 -4.77 12.49
C GLY A 95 -3.26 -3.77 12.84
N VAL A 96 -4.50 -4.23 12.89
CA VAL A 96 -5.71 -3.38 13.00
C VAL A 96 -5.78 -2.53 14.28
N ASN A 97 -5.07 -2.93 15.33
CA ASN A 97 -5.02 -2.19 16.60
C ASN A 97 -3.82 -1.25 16.72
N ALA A 98 -2.92 -1.26 15.73
CA ALA A 98 -1.73 -0.44 15.75
C ALA A 98 -2.08 1.05 15.84
N TRP A 99 -1.27 1.75 16.64
CA TRP A 99 -1.39 3.18 16.84
C TRP A 99 -0.02 3.78 16.99
N VAL A 100 0.31 4.72 16.11
CA VAL A 100 1.61 5.38 16.09
C VAL A 100 1.39 6.86 15.93
N ARG A 101 1.74 7.64 16.95
CA ARG A 101 1.64 9.12 16.96
C ARG A 101 0.29 9.64 16.47
N GLY A 102 -0.81 9.14 17.02
CA GLY A 102 -2.14 9.58 16.60
C GLY A 102 -2.68 8.89 15.35
N THR A 103 -1.83 8.21 14.56
CA THR A 103 -2.22 7.51 13.33
C THR A 103 -2.61 6.06 13.65
N ARG A 104 -3.80 5.64 13.24
CA ARG A 104 -4.29 4.25 13.30
C ARG A 104 -4.11 3.52 11.97
N HIS A 105 -3.98 2.20 12.03
CA HIS A 105 -3.95 1.33 10.85
C HIS A 105 -5.30 1.38 10.10
N ILE A 106 -5.30 1.25 8.77
CA ILE A 106 -6.53 1.43 7.96
C ILE A 106 -7.67 0.47 8.36
N GLY A 107 -7.30 -0.76 8.72
CA GLY A 107 -8.23 -1.78 9.19
C GLY A 107 -8.98 -1.40 10.48
N HIS A 108 -8.47 -0.45 11.27
CA HIS A 108 -9.17 0.09 12.45
C HIS A 108 -10.51 0.75 12.08
N PHE A 109 -10.59 1.35 10.88
CA PHE A 109 -11.76 2.10 10.42
C PHE A 109 -12.76 1.22 9.65
N ALA A 110 -12.37 -0.01 9.32
CA ALA A 110 -13.24 -0.97 8.66
C ALA A 110 -14.23 -1.59 9.66
N LYS A 111 -15.48 -1.74 9.23
CA LYS A 111 -16.49 -2.54 9.95
C LYS A 111 -16.20 -4.03 9.84
N LYS A 112 -15.58 -4.43 8.73
CA LYS A 112 -15.20 -5.80 8.41
C LYS A 112 -13.82 -5.78 7.77
N VAL A 113 -12.91 -6.58 8.31
CA VAL A 113 -11.62 -6.84 7.70
C VAL A 113 -11.65 -8.26 7.14
N VAL A 114 -11.42 -8.40 5.84
CA VAL A 114 -11.18 -9.70 5.21
C VAL A 114 -9.68 -9.85 5.03
N TRP A 115 -9.12 -10.90 5.62
CA TRP A 115 -7.70 -11.20 5.49
C TRP A 115 -7.46 -11.98 4.20
N LEU A 116 -6.56 -11.45 3.38
CA LEU A 116 -6.07 -12.08 2.16
C LEU A 116 -4.82 -12.90 2.46
N ARG A 117 -4.40 -13.70 1.48
CA ARG A 117 -3.17 -14.49 1.61
C ARG A 117 -1.99 -13.54 1.79
N ALA A 118 -1.10 -13.92 2.70
CA ALA A 118 0.15 -13.19 2.90
C ALA A 118 0.98 -13.18 1.61
N ARG A 119 1.75 -12.10 1.42
CA ARG A 119 2.69 -12.00 0.30
C ARG A 119 3.76 -13.09 0.38
N GLN A 120 4.26 -13.52 -0.78
CA GLN A 120 5.24 -14.60 -0.90
C GLN A 120 6.55 -14.09 -1.50
N GLY A 121 7.68 -14.51 -0.95
CA GLY A 121 8.99 -14.18 -1.50
C GLY A 121 9.20 -14.86 -2.86
N ARG A 122 9.71 -14.13 -3.85
CA ARG A 122 10.01 -14.62 -5.21
C ARG A 122 11.46 -14.39 -5.62
N GLY A 123 12.36 -14.31 -4.64
CA GLY A 123 13.78 -14.05 -4.86
C GLY A 123 14.07 -12.56 -5.00
N SER A 124 15.08 -12.22 -5.81
CA SER A 124 15.54 -10.85 -6.01
C SER A 124 15.90 -10.57 -7.46
N ALA A 125 15.58 -9.37 -7.96
CA ALA A 125 15.91 -8.94 -9.32
C ALA A 125 16.33 -7.47 -9.38
N ASP A 126 17.16 -7.13 -10.36
CA ASP A 126 17.48 -5.75 -10.70
C ASP A 126 16.52 -5.26 -11.78
N VAL A 127 15.38 -4.74 -11.35
CA VAL A 127 14.28 -4.33 -12.23
C VAL A 127 14.53 -3.02 -12.97
N TYR A 128 15.61 -2.30 -12.63
CA TYR A 128 15.95 -1.02 -13.23
C TYR A 128 17.33 -1.01 -13.90
N GLY A 129 18.05 -2.14 -13.89
CA GLY A 129 19.39 -2.24 -14.47
C GLY A 129 20.45 -1.42 -13.74
N THR A 130 20.27 -1.13 -12.45
CA THR A 130 21.20 -0.28 -11.68
C THR A 130 22.37 -1.05 -11.07
N GLY A 131 22.45 -2.37 -11.27
CA GLY A 131 23.35 -3.29 -10.57
C GLY A 131 22.88 -3.68 -9.17
N VAL A 132 21.76 -3.14 -8.67
CA VAL A 132 21.29 -3.33 -7.29
C VAL A 132 19.98 -4.11 -7.30
N LYS A 133 20.01 -5.32 -6.76
CA LYS A 133 18.84 -6.20 -6.71
C LYS A 133 17.85 -5.77 -5.63
N ARG A 134 16.56 -5.89 -5.93
CA ARG A 134 15.44 -5.69 -5.01
C ARG A 134 14.79 -7.02 -4.71
N THR A 135 14.37 -7.22 -3.48
CA THR A 135 13.59 -8.40 -3.08
C THR A 135 12.20 -8.32 -3.70
N ILE A 136 11.78 -9.42 -4.31
CA ILE A 136 10.49 -9.55 -4.97
C ILE A 136 9.48 -10.18 -4.01
N TRP A 137 8.36 -9.51 -3.81
CA TRP A 137 7.22 -10.02 -3.06
C TRP A 137 6.00 -10.12 -3.95
N TRP A 138 5.37 -11.29 -4.00
CA TRP A 138 4.18 -11.56 -4.80
C TRP A 138 2.92 -11.58 -3.92
N TYR A 139 1.89 -10.86 -4.34
CA TYR A 139 0.57 -10.80 -3.72
C TYR A 139 -0.36 -11.68 -4.53
N PRO A 140 -0.61 -12.93 -4.09
CA PRO A 140 -1.24 -13.94 -4.94
C PRO A 140 -2.72 -13.64 -5.24
N ASP A 141 -3.41 -12.90 -4.37
CA ASP A 141 -4.81 -12.51 -4.57
C ASP A 141 -4.99 -11.41 -5.62
N TYR A 142 -3.91 -10.72 -5.97
CA TYR A 142 -3.93 -9.64 -6.95
C TYR A 142 -3.06 -9.93 -8.18
N ASP A 143 -2.23 -10.97 -8.11
CA ASP A 143 -1.15 -11.20 -9.07
C ASP A 143 -0.24 -9.97 -9.20
N ILE A 144 0.14 -9.35 -8.07
CA ILE A 144 1.02 -8.16 -8.04
C ILE A 144 2.39 -8.54 -7.52
N TYR A 145 3.43 -7.99 -8.11
CA TYR A 145 4.81 -8.13 -7.67
C TYR A 145 5.30 -6.77 -7.16
N LYS A 146 5.71 -6.70 -5.89
CA LYS A 146 6.34 -5.53 -5.27
C LYS A 146 7.85 -5.76 -5.20
N TYR A 147 8.61 -4.75 -5.58
CA TYR A 147 10.07 -4.75 -5.51
C TYR A 147 10.51 -3.87 -4.36
N ILE A 148 11.15 -4.44 -3.35
CA ILE A 148 11.61 -3.72 -2.15
C ILE A 148 13.13 -3.72 -2.11
N LEU A 149 13.71 -2.53 -1.97
CA LEU A 149 15.14 -2.36 -1.75
C LEU A 149 15.42 -2.42 -0.24
N TRP A 150 15.70 -3.62 0.28
CA TRP A 150 16.05 -3.80 1.70
C TRP A 150 17.53 -3.48 1.96
N GLY A 151 17.81 -2.86 3.10
CA GLY A 151 19.18 -2.62 3.57
C GLY A 151 20.02 -1.68 2.69
N SER A 152 19.39 -0.96 1.77
CA SER A 152 20.05 0.03 0.91
C SER A 152 19.16 1.26 0.77
N PHE A 153 19.79 2.42 0.60
CA PHE A 153 19.10 3.71 0.48
C PHE A 153 19.59 4.42 -0.78
N GLY A 154 18.67 5.06 -1.49
CA GLY A 154 19.01 5.86 -2.65
C GLY A 154 17.88 6.01 -3.65
N ASP A 155 17.86 7.15 -4.33
CA ASP A 155 16.97 7.42 -5.43
C ASP A 155 17.65 7.02 -6.75
N ILE A 156 16.85 6.69 -7.76
CA ILE A 156 17.35 6.50 -9.12
C ILE A 156 17.56 7.89 -9.70
N GLY A 157 18.82 8.24 -9.99
CA GLY A 157 19.14 9.48 -10.67
C GLY A 157 18.61 9.51 -12.11
N GLY A 158 18.57 10.69 -12.73
CA GLY A 158 18.19 10.82 -14.15
C GLY A 158 19.09 10.05 -15.12
N ASP A 159 20.25 9.59 -14.65
CA ASP A 159 21.19 8.70 -15.33
C ASP A 159 20.90 7.20 -15.15
N GLY A 160 19.79 6.84 -14.48
CA GLY A 160 19.41 5.46 -14.20
C GLY A 160 20.26 4.79 -13.11
N LYS A 161 21.18 5.51 -12.46
CA LYS A 161 22.03 4.95 -11.41
C LYS A 161 21.43 5.21 -10.03
N LEU A 162 21.65 4.27 -9.11
CA LEU A 162 21.25 4.44 -7.72
C LEU A 162 22.20 5.46 -7.07
N ARG A 163 21.66 6.56 -6.57
CA ARG A 163 22.43 7.60 -5.86
C ARG A 163 22.12 7.49 -4.38
N PRO A 164 23.12 7.47 -3.48
CA PRO A 164 22.86 7.49 -2.05
C PRO A 164 22.00 8.71 -1.70
N ASN A 165 20.90 8.49 -0.99
CA ASN A 165 20.16 9.59 -0.39
C ASN A 165 20.92 10.00 0.87
N PHE A 166 21.77 11.02 0.76
CA PHE A 166 22.31 11.71 1.92
C PHE A 166 21.15 12.42 2.62
N ARG A 167 20.55 11.77 3.61
CA ARG A 167 19.64 12.36 4.59
C ARG A 167 20.13 12.03 5.98
#